data_AF-A0A191V7Q9-F1
#
_entry.id   AF-A0A191V7Q9-F1
#
_cell.length_a   1.000
_cell.length_b   1.000
_cell.length_c   1.000
_cell.angle_alpha   90.00
_cell.angle_beta   90.00
_cell.angle_gamma   90.00
#
_symmetry.space_group_name_H-M   'P 1'
#
loop_
_entity.id
_entity.type
_entity.pdbx_description
1 polymer ?
#
loop_
_entity_poly.entity_id
_entity_poly.type
_entity_poly.pdbx_seq_one_letter_code
_entity_poly.pdbx_strand_id
1 'polypeptide(L)'
;MRIGELAARTGASVRALRYYEEQDLLVPDRSSSGQRHYPEGAVDRVGLIRELYAAGLSSRAILEMLPHAADGRATTALLDRLAEERDRLDARIGELTDSRARLDSVIDGATTNLRTGRSCRPATG
;
A
#
# COMPACT_ATOMS: atom_id res chain seq x y z
N MET A 1 26.55 2.41 0.57
CA MET A 1 26.22 0.96 0.63
C MET A 1 25.90 0.38 -0.74
N ARG A 2 26.09 -0.93 -0.94
CA ARG A 2 25.62 -1.66 -2.16
C ARG A 2 24.18 -2.15 -1.97
N ILE A 3 23.51 -2.59 -3.05
CA ILE A 3 22.10 -3.03 -3.00
C ILE A 3 21.86 -4.20 -2.04
N GLY A 4 22.81 -5.13 -1.93
CA GLY A 4 22.71 -6.26 -1.00
C GLY A 4 22.84 -5.84 0.46
N GLU A 5 23.67 -4.84 0.73
CA GLU A 5 23.83 -4.26 2.07
C GLU A 5 22.59 -3.44 2.45
N LEU A 6 22.06 -2.64 1.52
CA LEU A 6 20.80 -1.92 1.70
C LEU A 6 19.64 -2.90 1.99
N ALA A 7 19.56 -4.02 1.25
CA ALA A 7 18.58 -5.07 1.48
C ALA A 7 18.68 -5.65 2.90
N ALA A 8 19.89 -5.99 3.35
CA ALA A 8 20.13 -6.52 4.68
C ALA A 8 19.72 -5.53 5.79
N ARG A 9 20.07 -4.24 5.63
CA ARG A 9 19.76 -3.20 6.64
C ARG A 9 18.29 -2.82 6.70
N THR A 10 17.60 -2.88 5.56
CA THR A 10 16.20 -2.45 5.46
C THR A 10 15.23 -3.62 5.60
N GLY A 11 15.68 -4.87 5.49
CA GLY A 11 14.82 -6.05 5.39
C GLY A 11 14.05 -6.15 4.07
N ALA A 12 14.27 -5.24 3.11
CA ALA A 12 13.69 -5.32 1.78
C ALA A 12 14.43 -6.36 0.93
N SER A 13 13.72 -7.01 0.00
CA SER A 13 14.39 -7.88 -0.97
C SER A 13 15.13 -7.04 -2.02
N VAL A 14 16.22 -7.59 -2.58
CA VAL A 14 16.93 -6.95 -3.72
C VAL A 14 15.99 -6.71 -4.90
N ARG A 15 15.02 -7.61 -5.12
CA ARG A 15 13.97 -7.43 -6.13
C ARG A 15 13.10 -6.21 -5.84
N ALA A 16 12.67 -6.02 -4.60
CA ALA A 16 11.90 -4.85 -4.20
C ALA A 16 12.70 -3.56 -4.37
N LEU A 17 13.99 -3.55 -4.01
CA LEU A 17 14.85 -2.38 -4.20
C LEU A 17 15.03 -2.02 -5.68
N ARG A 18 15.19 -3.01 -6.57
CA ARG A 18 15.24 -2.78 -8.02
C ARG A 18 13.92 -2.22 -8.54
N TYR A 19 12.80 -2.76 -8.06
CA TYR A 19 11.48 -2.21 -8.38
C TYR A 19 11.35 -0.75 -7.91
N TYR A 20 11.84 -0.40 -6.72
CA TYR A 20 11.82 0.99 -6.26
C TYR A 20 12.66 1.92 -7.14
N GLU A 21 13.79 1.45 -7.68
CA GLU A 21 14.53 2.22 -8.69
C GLU A 21 13.77 2.39 -9.99
N GLU A 22 13.12 1.33 -10.49
CA GLU A 22 12.32 1.37 -11.72
C GLU A 22 11.12 2.33 -11.61
N GLN A 23 10.67 2.61 -10.39
CA GLN A 23 9.59 3.56 -10.10
C GLN A 23 10.10 4.95 -9.67
N ASP A 24 11.40 5.23 -9.79
CA ASP A 24 12.07 6.47 -9.35
C ASP A 24 11.91 6.77 -7.84
N LEU A 25 11.48 5.78 -7.07
CA LEU A 25 11.32 5.87 -5.62
C LEU A 25 12.66 5.79 -4.91
N LEU A 26 13.66 5.12 -5.49
CA LEU A 26 15.01 4.99 -4.94
C LEU A 26 16.02 5.32 -6.03
N VAL A 27 16.90 6.30 -5.79
CA VAL A 27 17.91 6.71 -6.77
C VAL A 27 19.29 6.33 -6.26
N PRO A 28 20.04 5.48 -6.98
CA PRO A 28 21.42 5.17 -6.65
C PRO A 28 22.37 6.26 -7.17
N ASP A 29 23.39 6.58 -6.38
CA ASP A 29 24.57 7.29 -6.86
C ASP A 29 25.44 6.36 -7.71
N ARG A 30 26.17 6.94 -8.65
CA ARG A 30 27.17 6.21 -9.45
C ARG A 30 28.56 6.56 -8.97
N SER A 31 29.35 5.55 -8.63
CA SER A 31 30.78 5.72 -8.39
C SER A 31 31.51 6.13 -9.67
N SER A 32 32.75 6.63 -9.54
CA SER A 32 33.66 6.86 -10.67
C SER A 32 33.93 5.61 -11.52
N SER A 33 33.76 4.42 -10.94
CA SER A 33 33.85 3.12 -11.62
C SER A 33 32.53 2.62 -12.23
N GLY A 34 31.46 3.42 -12.16
CA GLY A 34 30.13 3.10 -12.70
C GLY A 34 29.28 2.16 -11.85
N GLN A 35 29.72 1.83 -10.63
CA GLN A 35 28.96 0.98 -9.71
C GLN A 35 27.86 1.78 -9.00
N ARG A 36 26.73 1.12 -8.72
CA ARG A 36 25.63 1.71 -7.95
C ARG A 36 25.94 1.69 -6.46
N HIS A 37 25.83 2.85 -5.84
CA HIS A 37 25.95 3.04 -4.40
C HIS A 37 24.75 3.81 -3.88
N TYR A 38 24.29 3.48 -2.68
CA TYR A 38 23.24 4.22 -2.00
C TYR A 38 23.84 4.98 -0.81
N PRO A 39 23.39 6.22 -0.56
CA PRO A 39 23.76 6.98 0.62
C PRO A 39 23.11 6.40 1.88
N GLU A 40 23.57 6.79 3.06
CA GLU A 40 23.00 6.34 4.35
C GLU A 40 21.50 6.61 4.48
N GLY A 41 21.04 7.78 4.03
CA GLY A 41 19.62 8.15 4.02
C GLY A 41 18.73 7.27 3.14
N ALA A 42 19.31 6.39 2.30
CA ALA A 42 18.53 5.40 1.56
C ALA A 42 17.85 4.38 2.48
N VAL A 43 18.39 4.13 3.68
CA VAL A 43 17.77 3.22 4.65
C VAL A 43 16.43 3.77 5.14
N ASP A 44 16.42 5.03 5.58
CA ASP A 44 15.20 5.70 6.05
C ASP A 44 14.18 5.85 4.92
N ARG A 45 14.66 6.19 3.72
CA ARG A 45 13.82 6.29 2.52
C ARG A 45 13.15 4.96 2.17
N VAL A 46 13.88 3.84 2.20
CA VAL A 46 13.30 2.51 1.96
C VAL A 46 12.34 2.12 3.07
N GLY A 47 12.62 2.46 4.33
CA GLY A 47 11.69 2.28 5.45
C GLY A 47 10.35 2.96 5.18
N LEU A 48 10.37 4.25 4.85
CA LEU A 48 9.18 5.03 4.53
C LEU A 48 8.43 4.46 3.31
N ILE A 49 9.12 4.09 2.24
CA ILE A 49 8.49 3.47 1.06
C ILE A 49 7.74 2.20 1.47
N ARG A 50 8.33 1.36 2.32
CA ARG A 50 7.69 0.12 2.79
C ARG A 50 6.45 0.40 3.64
N GLU A 51 6.51 1.38 4.54
CA GLU A 51 5.35 1.78 5.35
C GLU A 51 4.19 2.28 4.48
N LEU A 52 4.48 3.12 3.49
CA LEU A 52 3.45 3.64 2.59
C LEU A 52 2.84 2.54 1.70
N TYR A 53 3.65 1.59 1.21
CA TYR A 53 3.11 0.41 0.53
C TYR A 53 2.26 -0.47 1.46
N ALA A 54 2.67 -0.63 2.72
CA ALA A 54 1.90 -1.39 3.70
C ALA A 54 0.56 -0.71 4.02
N ALA A 55 0.50 0.63 3.93
CA ALA A 55 -0.72 1.41 4.01
C ALA A 55 -1.59 1.34 2.72
N GLY A 56 -1.17 0.60 1.69
CA GLY A 56 -1.94 0.38 0.47
C GLY A 56 -1.77 1.48 -0.59
N LEU A 57 -0.77 2.34 -0.46
CA LEU A 57 -0.50 3.38 -1.46
C LEU A 57 0.16 2.78 -2.71
N SER A 58 -0.14 3.40 -3.86
CA SER A 58 0.47 3.06 -5.14
C SER A 58 1.86 3.68 -5.28
N SER A 59 2.72 3.11 -6.15
CA SER A 59 4.05 3.68 -6.45
C SER A 59 3.96 5.15 -6.86
N ARG A 60 2.95 5.51 -7.66
CA ARG A 60 2.68 6.88 -8.09
C ARG A 60 2.41 7.80 -6.90
N ALA A 61 1.50 7.42 -6.00
CA ALA A 61 1.19 8.22 -4.82
C ALA A 61 2.44 8.41 -3.96
N ILE A 62 3.20 7.34 -3.73
CA ILE A 62 4.45 7.39 -2.96
C ILE A 62 5.46 8.34 -3.61
N LEU A 63 5.62 8.31 -4.95
CA LEU A 63 6.54 9.19 -5.67
C LEU A 63 6.17 10.67 -5.52
N GLU A 64 4.88 11.01 -5.58
CA GLU A 64 4.39 12.38 -5.37
C GLU A 64 4.67 12.88 -3.93
N MET A 65 4.83 11.95 -2.98
CA MET A 65 4.96 12.24 -1.55
C MET A 65 6.42 12.29 -1.06
N LEU A 66 7.30 11.48 -1.64
CA LEU A 66 8.70 11.33 -1.23
C LEU A 66 9.57 12.61 -1.26
N PRO A 67 9.41 13.57 -2.19
CA PRO A 67 10.25 14.77 -2.22
C PRO A 67 10.26 15.54 -0.90
N HIS A 68 9.15 15.52 -0.18
CA HIS A 68 8.97 16.21 1.10
C HIS A 68 9.61 15.47 2.29
N ALA A 69 9.80 14.16 2.16
CA ALA A 69 10.42 13.33 3.18
C ALA A 69 11.95 13.48 3.19
N ALA A 70 12.55 13.80 2.04
CA ALA A 70 14.01 13.98 1.92
C ALA A 70 14.53 15.20 2.69
N ASP A 71 13.73 16.28 2.76
CA ASP A 71 14.04 17.49 3.53
C ASP A 71 13.52 17.43 4.98
N GLY A 72 12.86 16.33 5.37
CA GLY A 72 12.25 16.16 6.68
C GLY A 72 11.11 17.13 6.98
N ARG A 73 10.53 17.77 5.96
CA ARG A 73 9.49 18.79 6.10
C ARG A 73 8.22 18.36 5.39
N ALA A 74 7.20 18.03 6.18
CA ALA A 74 5.84 17.88 5.65
C ALA A 74 5.33 19.22 5.12
N THR A 75 4.78 19.23 3.91
CA THR A 75 4.04 20.36 3.35
C THR A 75 2.54 20.14 3.55
N THR A 76 1.76 21.22 3.51
CA THR A 76 0.29 21.11 3.54
C THR A 76 -0.23 20.27 2.39
N ALA A 77 0.32 20.45 1.18
CA ALA A 77 -0.03 19.65 0.01
C ALA A 77 0.23 18.14 0.21
N LEU A 78 1.30 17.77 0.92
CA LEU A 78 1.55 16.37 1.28
C LEU A 78 0.48 15.83 2.24
N LEU A 79 0.12 16.61 3.26
CA LEU A 79 -0.91 16.22 4.24
C LEU A 79 -2.28 16.08 3.58
N ASP A 80 -2.64 17.01 2.69
CA ASP A 80 -3.88 16.95 1.92
C ASP A 80 -3.91 15.68 1.06
N ARG A 81 -2.80 15.35 0.38
CA ARG A 81 -2.70 14.12 -0.40
C ARG A 81 -2.81 12.85 0.44
N LEU A 82 -2.18 12.82 1.63
CA LEU A 82 -2.34 11.71 2.58
C LEU A 82 -3.79 11.55 3.03
N ALA A 83 -4.48 12.65 3.31
CA ALA A 83 -5.87 12.65 3.72
C ALA A 83 -6.79 12.14 2.59
N GLU A 84 -6.57 12.56 1.34
CA GLU A 84 -7.30 12.06 0.18
C GLU A 84 -7.12 10.55 -0.01
N GLU A 85 -5.90 10.05 0.13
CA GLU A 85 -5.60 8.62 0.01
C GLU A 85 -6.27 7.82 1.16
N ARG A 86 -6.28 8.36 2.39
CA ARG A 86 -7.01 7.78 3.52
C ARG A 86 -8.50 7.73 3.23
N ASP A 87 -9.10 8.83 2.79
CA ASP A 87 -10.54 8.92 2.53
C ASP A 87 -10.96 7.95 1.41
N ARG A 88 -10.09 7.75 0.40
CA ARG A 88 -10.30 6.72 -0.62
C ARG A 88 -10.27 5.29 -0.05
N LEU A 89 -9.37 5.01 0.89
CA LEU A 89 -9.33 3.72 1.57
C LEU A 89 -10.59 3.49 2.41
N ASP A 90 -11.03 4.51 3.15
CA ASP A 90 -12.26 4.45 3.96
C ASP A 90 -13.50 4.18 3.09
N ALA A 91 -13.61 4.83 1.92
CA ALA A 91 -14.68 4.56 0.96
C ALA A 91 -14.65 3.09 0.49
N ARG A 92 -13.46 2.56 0.19
CA ARG A 92 -13.31 1.16 -0.23
C ARG A 92 -13.63 0.18 0.90
N ILE A 93 -13.27 0.49 2.14
CA ILE A 93 -13.66 -0.28 3.32
C ILE A 93 -15.18 -0.32 3.47
N GLY A 94 -15.86 0.80 3.26
CA GLY A 94 -17.32 0.88 3.25
C GLY A 94 -17.95 -0.08 2.23
N GLU A 95 -17.51 -0.01 0.97
CA GLU A 95 -18.00 -0.90 -0.10
C GLU A 95 -17.79 -2.40 0.21
N LEU A 96 -16.64 -2.75 0.76
CA LEU A 96 -16.31 -4.12 1.13
C LEU A 96 -17.14 -4.60 2.33
N THR A 97 -17.39 -3.72 3.30
CA THR A 97 -18.24 -4.01 4.46
C THR A 97 -19.69 -4.26 4.03
N ASP A 98 -20.22 -3.43 3.14
CA ASP A 98 -21.56 -3.62 2.56
C ASP A 98 -21.66 -4.93 1.77
N SER A 99 -20.64 -5.22 0.97
CA SER A 99 -20.58 -6.46 0.19
C SER A 99 -20.55 -7.69 1.10
N ARG A 100 -19.78 -7.65 2.19
CA ARG A 100 -19.73 -8.69 3.22
C ARG A 100 -21.10 -8.87 3.87
N ALA A 101 -21.78 -7.80 4.26
CA ALA A 101 -23.10 -7.87 4.87
C ALA A 101 -24.16 -8.50 3.94
N ARG A 102 -24.09 -8.21 2.63
CA ARG A 102 -24.96 -8.86 1.64
C ARG A 102 -24.69 -10.37 1.54
N LEU A 103 -23.42 -10.78 1.55
CA LEU A 103 -23.05 -12.19 1.54
C LEU A 103 -23.53 -12.90 2.81
N ASP A 104 -23.37 -12.27 3.98
CA ASP A 104 -23.86 -12.81 5.25
C ASP A 104 -25.38 -13.06 5.19
N SER A 105 -26.16 -12.12 4.64
CA SER A 105 -27.61 -12.29 4.46
C SER A 105 -27.98 -13.46 3.53
N VAL A 106 -27.22 -13.67 2.44
CA VAL A 106 -27.42 -14.81 1.54
C VAL A 106 -27.11 -16.12 2.25
N ILE A 107 -26.03 -16.16 3.03
CA ILE A 107 -25.61 -17.33 3.83
C ILE A 107 -26.67 -17.67 4.87
N ASP A 108 -27.21 -16.69 5.59
CA ASP A 108 -28.25 -16.89 6.60
C ASP A 108 -29.54 -17.45 5.99
N GLY A 109 -29.95 -16.89 4.85
CA GLY A 109 -31.10 -17.38 4.09
C GLY A 109 -30.92 -18.83 3.64
N ALA A 110 -29.77 -19.13 3.03
CA ALA A 110 -29.43 -20.49 2.59
C ALA A 110 -29.35 -21.49 3.76
N THR A 111 -28.76 -21.09 4.89
CA THR A 111 -28.66 -21.91 6.11
C THR A 111 -30.04 -22.22 6.68
N THR A 112 -30.93 -21.23 6.71
CA THR A 112 -32.32 -21.40 7.17
C THR A 112 -33.09 -22.35 6.26
N ASN A 113 -32.96 -22.20 4.95
CA ASN A 113 -33.55 -23.12 3.97
C ASN A 113 -33.05 -24.56 4.15
N LEU A 114 -31.73 -24.74 4.29
CA LEU A 114 -31.12 -26.05 4.51
C LEU A 114 -31.67 -26.73 5.78
N ARG A 115 -31.83 -25.97 6.87
CA ARG A 115 -32.32 -26.50 8.16
C ARG A 115 -33.82 -26.79 8.20
N THR A 116 -34.63 -26.01 7.49
CA THR A 116 -36.10 -26.05 7.63
C THR A 116 -36.83 -26.59 6.41
N GLY A 117 -36.15 -26.75 5.27
CA GLY A 117 -36.74 -27.10 3.98
C GLY A 117 -37.62 -26.00 3.36
N ARG A 118 -37.80 -24.85 4.03
CA ARG A 118 -38.60 -23.72 3.51
C ARG A 118 -37.78 -22.93 2.50
N SER A 119 -38.30 -22.80 1.29
CA SER A 119 -37.72 -22.00 0.20
C SER A 119 -37.26 -20.61 0.67
N CYS A 120 -36.06 -20.17 0.25
CA CYS A 120 -35.53 -18.82 0.50
C CYS A 120 -36.36 -17.68 -0.13
N ARG A 121 -37.41 -18.01 -0.89
CA ARG A 121 -38.20 -17.00 -1.61
C ARG A 121 -39.24 -16.41 -0.65
N PRO A 122 -39.28 -15.07 -0.45
CA PRO A 122 -40.41 -14.47 0.24
C PRO A 122 -41.67 -14.82 -0.55
N ALA A 123 -42.71 -15.28 0.14
CA ALA A 123 -44.03 -15.42 -0.44
C ALA A 123 -44.51 -14.01 -0.81
N THR A 124 -44.33 -13.63 -2.08
CA THR A 124 -44.88 -12.38 -2.61
C THR A 124 -46.39 -12.49 -2.53
N GLY A 125 -47.00 -11.70 -1.65
CA GLY A 125 -48.44 -11.50 -1.52
C GLY A 125 -48.76 -10.03 -1.70
#